data_AF-A0A965HCW7-F1
#
_entry.id   AF-A0A965HCW7-F1
#
_cell.length_a   1.000
_cell.length_b   1.000
_cell.length_c   1.000
_cell.angle_alpha   90.00
_cell.angle_beta   90.00
_cell.angle_gamma   90.00
#
_symmetry.space_group_name_H-M   'P 1'
#
loop_
_entity.id
_entity.type
_entity.pdbx_description
1 polymer ?
#
loop_
_entity_poly.entity_id
_entity_poly.type
_entity_poly.pdbx_seq_one_letter_code
_entity_poly.pdbx_strand_id
1 'polypeptide(L)' 'MRIAEIFHSIQGEGLLAGVPSIFIRTSGCNLRCHWCDTPYASWKPEGPEMSV' A
#
# COMPACT_ATOMS: atom_id res chain seq x y z
N MET A 1 1.63 -8.39 -10.46
CA MET A 1 1.17 -7.19 -9.71
C MET A 1 2.38 -6.39 -9.28
N ARG A 2 2.35 -5.05 -9.41
CA ARG A 2 3.48 -4.21 -8.94
C ARG A 2 3.33 -3.91 -7.45
N ILE A 3 4.42 -4.08 -6.70
CA ILE A 3 4.46 -3.86 -5.24
C ILE A 3 5.28 -2.61 -4.94
N ALA A 4 4.69 -1.68 -4.19
CA ALA A 4 5.37 -0.46 -3.74
C ALA A 4 6.27 -0.74 -2.52
N GLU A 5 5.75 -1.47 -1.53
CA GLU A 5 6.48 -1.82 -0.31
C GLU A 5 5.86 -3.03 0.39
N ILE A 6 6.71 -3.75 1.14
CA ILE A 6 6.31 -4.83 2.05
C ILE A 6 7.00 -4.57 3.38
N PHE A 7 6.24 -4.54 4.48
CA PHE A 7 6.79 -4.30 5.80
C PHE A 7 5.92 -4.94 6.90
N HIS A 8 6.55 -5.22 8.05
CA HIS A 8 5.87 -5.71 9.25
C HIS A 8 5.67 -4.57 10.23
N SER A 9 4.46 -4.40 10.74
CA SER A 9 4.10 -3.36 11.71
C SER A 9 2.84 -3.76 12.50
N ILE A 10 2.31 -2.84 13.29
CA ILE A 10 1.01 -2.95 13.96
C ILE A 10 -0.06 -2.25 13.11
N GLN A 11 -1.24 -2.87 12.93
CA GLN A 11 -2.37 -2.23 12.27
C GLN A 11 -2.83 -1.00 13.07
N GLY A 12 -2.93 0.16 12.40
CA GLY A 12 -3.22 1.44 13.04
C GLY A 12 -4.71 1.77 13.11
N GLU A 13 -5.54 1.14 12.28
CA GLU A 13 -6.92 1.56 12.06
C GLU A 13 -7.93 0.40 12.01
N GLY A 14 -9.20 0.73 12.22
CA GLY A 14 -10.33 -0.19 12.13
C GLY A 14 -10.41 -1.21 13.26
N LEU A 15 -11.13 -2.31 13.00
CA LEU A 15 -11.41 -3.34 14.00
C LEU A 15 -10.15 -4.07 14.50
N LEU A 16 -9.12 -4.15 13.66
CA LEU A 16 -7.87 -4.85 13.97
C LEU A 16 -6.75 -3.90 14.42
N ALA A 17 -7.08 -2.66 14.78
CA ALA A 17 -6.09 -1.74 15.34
C ALA A 17 -5.39 -2.37 16.56
N GLY A 18 -4.06 -2.34 16.58
CA GLY A 18 -3.24 -2.98 17.61
C GLY A 18 -2.74 -4.39 17.26
N VAL A 19 -3.21 -5.00 16.17
CA VAL A 19 -2.80 -6.36 15.78
C VAL A 19 -1.53 -6.33 14.90
N PRO A 20 -0.47 -7.11 15.21
CA PRO A 20 0.69 -7.27 14.33
C PRO A 20 0.29 -7.80 12.95
N SER A 21 0.80 -7.17 11.89
CA SER A 21 0.40 -7.43 10.51
C SER A 21 1.56 -7.23 9.54
N ILE A 22 1.57 -8.02 8.46
CA ILE A 22 2.41 -7.75 7.29
C ILE A 22 1.57 -6.94 6.30
N PHE A 23 2.06 -5.76 5.94
CA PHE A 23 1.45 -4.89 4.94
C PHE A 23 2.09 -5.14 3.59
N ILE A 24 1.26 -5.39 2.59
CA ILE A 24 1.66 -5.49 1.18
C ILE A 24 0.98 -4.33 0.46
N ARG A 25 1.72 -3.24 0.21
CA ARG A 25 1.19 -2.09 -0.52
C ARG A 25 1.40 -2.28 -2.02
N THR A 26 0.31 -2.34 -2.77
CA THR A 26 0.35 -2.42 -4.22
C THR A 26 0.62 -1.05 -4.84
N SER A 27 1.13 -1.07 -6.07
CA SER A 27 1.48 0.13 -6.83
C SER A 27 0.48 0.35 -7.95
N GLY A 28 -0.07 1.55 -8.02
CA GLY A 28 -1.09 1.97 -8.98
C GLY A 28 -2.50 2.00 -8.38
N CYS A 29 -3.20 3.11 -8.61
CA CYS A 29 -4.62 3.27 -8.29
C CYS A 29 -5.35 3.82 -9.52
N ASN A 30 -6.64 3.55 -9.68
CA ASN A 30 -7.49 4.15 -10.72
C ASN A 30 -8.06 5.52 -10.31
N LEU A 31 -7.93 5.91 -9.04
CA LEU A 31 -8.37 7.20 -8.51
C LEU A 31 -7.23 8.22 -8.45
N ARG A 32 -7.56 9.51 -8.45
CA ARG A 32 -6.60 10.64 -8.43
C ARG A 32 -7.00 11.67 -7.36
N CYS A 33 -7.16 11.19 -6.13
CA CYS A 33 -7.56 12.00 -4.98
C CYS A 33 -6.49 13.06 -4.67
N HIS A 34 -6.91 14.32 -4.48
CA HIS A 34 -6.02 15.41 -4.07
C HIS A 34 -5.52 15.25 -2.63
N TRP A 35 -6.30 14.59 -1.78
CA TRP A 35 -6.03 14.32 -0.35
C TRP A 35 -5.43 12.93 -0.11
N CYS A 36 -4.77 12.33 -1.11
CA CYS A 36 -4.07 11.06 -0.92
C CYS A 36 -2.82 11.28 -0.06
N ASP A 37 -2.73 10.59 1.07
CA ASP A 37 -1.57 10.59 1.97
C ASP A 37 -0.35 9.83 1.39
N THR A 38 -0.61 8.92 0.45
CA THR A 38 0.39 8.03 -0.15
C THR A 38 0.44 8.18 -1.68
N PRO A 39 0.67 9.40 -2.22
CA PRO A 39 0.55 9.66 -3.66
C PRO A 39 1.59 8.91 -4.49
N TYR A 40 2.75 8.59 -3.90
CA TYR A 40 3.85 7.86 -4.57
C TYR A 40 3.44 6.45 -5.00
N ALA A 41 2.53 5.79 -4.26
CA ALA A 41 2.04 4.45 -4.60
C ALA A 41 0.86 4.46 -5.59
N SER A 42 0.39 5.64 -6.03
CA SER A 42 -0.88 5.79 -6.78
C SER A 42 -0.69 6.26 -8.22
N TRP A 43 -0.06 7.42 -8.42
CA TRP A 43 -0.11 8.15 -9.70
C TRP A 43 0.74 7.51 -10.80
N LYS A 44 1.91 6.99 -10.42
CA LYS A 44 2.86 6.32 -11.30
C LYS A 44 3.14 4.95 -10.71
N PRO A 45 2.62 3.87 -11.31
CA PRO A 45 2.90 2.52 -10.86
C PRO A 45 4.39 2.19 -11.00
N GLU A 46 5.11 2.21 -9.89
CA GLU A 46 6.54 1.86 -9.78
C GLU A 46 6.74 0.59 -8.95
N GLY A 47 7.96 0.05 -8.96
CA GLY A 47 8.31 -1.16 -8.22
C GLY A 47 8.29 -2.46 -9.04
N PRO A 48 8.84 -3.55 -8.49
CA PRO A 48 8.97 -4.82 -9.17
C PRO A 48 7.60 -5.43 -9.43
N GLU A 49 7.47 -6.05 -10.60
CA GLU A 49 6.32 -6.90 -10.89
C GLU A 49 6.54 -8.26 -10.23
N MET A 50 5.67 -8.60 -9.28
CA MET A 50 5.68 -9.86 -8.58
C MET A 50 4.47 -10.69 -9.03
N SER A 51 4.72 -11.97 -9.33
CA SER A 51 3.69 -12.99 -9.48
C SER A 51 3.53 -13.72 -8.15
N VAL A 52 2.29 -13.88 -7.71
CA VAL A 52 1.94 -14.90 -6.72
C VAL A 52 1.81 -16.25 -7.39
#